data_AF-A0A0B6YZC7-F1
#
_entry.id   AF-A0A0B6YZC7-F1
#
_cell.length_a   1.000
_cell.length_b   1.000
_cell.length_c   1.000
_cell.angle_alpha   90.00
_cell.angle_beta   90.00
_cell.angle_gamma   90.00
#
_symmetry.space_group_name_H-M   'P 1'
#
loop_
_entity.id
_entity.type
_entity.pdbx_description
1 polymer ?
#
loop_
_entity_poly.entity_id
_entity_poly.type
_entity_poly.pdbx_seq_one_letter_code
_entity_poly.pdbx_strand_id
1 'polypeptide(L)'
;VIKAVEKGYRLPPPMDCPEAIHQLMLDCWQKDRSHRPKLAQIVKALDKLIRAPELLRKQAKPRPHNFIDPNTPDMTSLSSVQHWLLTIKMERYLSLFLS
;
A
#
# COMPACT_ATOMS: atom_id res chain seq x y z
N VAL A 1 0.21 2.90 -23.42
CA VAL A 1 0.01 3.48 -22.07
C VAL A 1 -1.14 2.83 -21.31
N ILE A 2 -2.35 2.76 -21.89
CA ILE A 2 -3.55 2.21 -21.22
C ILE A 2 -3.38 0.74 -20.75
N LYS A 3 -2.85 -0.13 -21.62
CA LYS A 3 -2.63 -1.56 -21.30
C LYS A 3 -1.71 -1.83 -20.11
N ALA A 4 -0.78 -0.93 -19.80
CA ALA A 4 0.14 -1.11 -18.67
C ALA A 4 -0.56 -0.83 -17.33
N VAL A 5 -1.41 0.20 -17.29
CA VAL A 5 -2.19 0.58 -16.10
C VAL A 5 -3.20 -0.51 -15.74
N GLU A 6 -3.85 -1.12 -16.75
CA GLU A 6 -4.78 -2.23 -16.59
C GLU A 6 -4.12 -3.49 -16.00
N LYS A 7 -2.84 -3.72 -16.33
CA LYS A 7 -2.01 -4.80 -15.78
C LYS A 7 -1.44 -4.50 -14.39
N GLY A 8 -1.85 -3.39 -13.76
CA GLY A 8 -1.39 -3.02 -12.42
C GLY A 8 -0.04 -2.31 -12.39
N TYR A 9 0.53 -1.97 -13.55
CA TYR A 9 1.74 -1.14 -13.58
C TYR A 9 1.45 0.21 -12.91
N ARG A 10 2.31 0.59 -11.98
CA ARG A 10 2.34 1.90 -11.33
C ARG A 10 3.76 2.45 -11.40
N LEU A 11 3.88 3.77 -11.39
CA LEU A 11 5.18 4.41 -11.47
C LEU A 11 6.03 4.02 -10.24
N PRO A 12 7.32 3.71 -10.45
CA PRO A 12 8.23 3.50 -9.33
C PRO A 12 8.34 4.79 -8.50
N PRO A 13 8.76 4.68 -7.24
CA PRO A 13 9.04 5.86 -6.44
C PRO A 13 10.11 6.73 -7.12
N PRO A 14 9.94 8.06 -7.13
CA PRO A 14 11.00 8.99 -7.49
C PRO A 14 12.24 8.81 -6.61
N MET A 15 13.40 9.32 -7.07
CA MET A 15 14.60 9.39 -6.24
C MET A 15 14.32 10.17 -4.95
N ASP A 16 14.82 9.65 -3.83
CA ASP A 16 14.68 10.23 -2.48
C ASP A 16 13.22 10.52 -2.06
N CYS A 17 12.27 9.75 -2.60
CA CYS A 17 10.86 9.87 -2.25
C CYS A 17 10.55 9.16 -0.93
N PRO A 18 9.95 9.84 0.07
CA PRO A 18 9.47 9.20 1.29
C PRO A 18 8.42 8.12 0.99
N GLU A 19 8.49 6.99 1.70
CA GLU A 19 7.58 5.86 1.57
C GLU A 19 6.12 6.26 1.81
N ALA A 20 5.87 7.12 2.79
CA ALA A 20 4.52 7.62 3.08
C ALA A 20 3.92 8.43 1.91
N ILE A 21 4.76 9.17 1.17
CA ILE A 21 4.33 9.95 0.02
C ILE A 21 4.07 9.04 -1.18
N HIS A 22 4.97 8.08 -1.44
CA HIS A 22 4.77 7.10 -2.51
C HIS A 22 3.50 6.26 -2.27
N GLN A 23 3.23 5.88 -1.02
CA GLN A 23 2.00 5.18 -0.66
C GLN A 23 0.75 6.01 -0.95
N LEU A 24 0.75 7.30 -0.61
CA LEU A 24 -0.36 8.20 -0.95
C LEU A 24 -0.58 8.30 -2.47
N MET A 25 0.50 8.29 -3.26
CA MET A 25 0.39 8.23 -4.73
C MET A 25 -0.25 6.91 -5.20
N LEU A 26 0.13 5.77 -4.63
CA LEU A 26 -0.47 4.46 -4.93
C LEU A 26 -1.96 4.43 -4.58
N ASP A 27 -2.36 5.03 -3.46
CA ASP A 27 -3.77 5.15 -3.06
C ASP A 27 -4.56 6.01 -4.06
N CYS A 28 -3.96 7.07 -4.58
CA CYS A 28 -4.55 7.87 -5.66
C CYS A 28 -4.66 7.09 -6.98
N TRP A 29 -3.77 6.13 -7.21
CA TRP A 29 -3.74 5.28 -8.40
C TRP A 29 -4.48 3.96 -8.24
N GLN A 30 -5.35 3.81 -7.25
CA GLN A 30 -6.20 2.61 -7.11
C GLN A 30 -7.00 2.34 -8.40
N LYS A 31 -7.09 1.06 -8.77
CA LYS A 31 -7.82 0.63 -9.97
C LYS A 31 -9.30 1.01 -9.85
N ASP A 32 -9.91 0.67 -8.72
CA ASP A 32 -11.26 1.12 -8.38
C ASP A 32 -11.24 2.60 -7.99
N ARG A 33 -12.13 3.37 -8.60
CA ARG A 33 -12.30 4.80 -8.30
C ARG A 33 -12.88 5.02 -6.90
N SER A 34 -13.70 4.09 -6.41
CA SER A 34 -14.33 4.19 -5.08
C SER A 34 -13.29 4.17 -3.95
N HIS A 35 -12.17 3.48 -4.16
CA HIS A 35 -11.07 3.35 -3.20
C HIS A 35 -10.09 4.52 -3.22
N ARG A 36 -10.15 5.40 -4.23
CA ARG A 36 -9.28 6.57 -4.30
C ARG A 36 -9.67 7.57 -3.21
N PRO A 37 -8.71 8.14 -2.47
CA PRO A 37 -9.03 9.13 -1.45
C PRO A 37 -9.63 10.39 -2.07
N LYS A 38 -10.64 10.96 -1.39
CA LYS A 38 -11.16 12.29 -1.74
C LYS A 38 -10.09 13.35 -1.42
N LEU A 39 -10.17 14.51 -2.09
CA LEU A 39 -9.19 15.58 -1.91
C LEU A 39 -9.04 16.01 -0.43
N ALA A 40 -10.13 16.07 0.33
CA ALA A 40 -10.08 16.38 1.76
C ALA A 40 -9.24 15.35 2.57
N GLN A 41 -9.29 14.07 2.21
CA GLN A 41 -8.47 13.03 2.84
C GLN A 41 -6.99 13.17 2.48
N ILE A 42 -6.70 13.54 1.22
CA ILE A 42 -5.34 13.80 0.75
C ILE A 42 -4.72 14.97 1.52
N VAL A 43 -5.44 16.09 1.62
CA VAL A 43 -4.99 17.27 2.38
C VAL A 43 -4.73 16.91 3.84
N LYS A 44 -5.65 16.19 4.48
CA LYS A 44 -5.48 15.73 5.87
C LYS A 44 -4.26 14.80 6.05
N ALA A 45 -4.01 13.92 5.09
CA ALA A 45 -2.84 13.03 5.12
C ALA A 45 -1.53 13.82 4.99
N LEU A 46 -1.45 14.75 4.05
CA LEU A 46 -0.27 15.62 3.87
C LEU A 46 -0.02 16.48 5.12
N ASP A 47 -1.08 17.06 5.67
CA ASP A 47 -1.06 17.89 6.86
C ASP A 47 -0.57 17.09 8.10
N LYS A 48 -0.92 15.81 8.22
CA LYS A 48 -0.35 14.90 9.22
C LYS A 48 1.15 14.67 8.99
N LEU A 49 1.59 14.45 7.76
CA LEU A 49 3.00 14.19 7.44
C LEU A 49 3.88 15.42 7.69
N ILE A 50 3.38 16.62 7.40
CA ILE A 50 4.09 17.88 7.66
C ILE A 50 4.28 18.10 9.17
N ARG A 51 3.27 17.77 9.99
CA ARG A 51 3.35 17.89 11.45
C ARG A 51 4.18 16.79 12.13
N ALA A 52 4.51 15.72 11.41
CA ALA A 52 5.18 14.53 11.92
C ALA A 52 6.33 14.13 10.97
N PRO A 53 7.43 14.92 10.92
CA PRO A 53 8.49 14.75 9.93
C PRO A 53 9.21 13.40 10.04
N GLU A 54 9.21 12.75 11.21
CA GLU A 54 9.74 11.39 11.36
C GLU A 54 9.08 10.37 10.43
N LEU A 55 7.80 10.57 10.05
CA LEU A 55 7.08 9.69 9.12
C LEU A 55 7.63 9.77 7.68
N LEU A 56 8.33 10.84 7.34
CA LEU A 56 8.94 11.05 6.03
C LEU A 56 10.38 10.48 5.94
N ARG A 57 10.95 10.02 7.05
CA ARG A 57 12.35 9.59 7.11
C ARG A 57 12.60 8.28 6.35
N LYS A 58 11.58 7.44 6.23
CA LYS A 58 11.67 6.15 5.54
C LYS A 58 11.55 6.39 4.04
N GLN A 59 12.59 6.01 3.29
CA GLN A 59 12.66 6.17 1.84
C GLN A 59 11.97 5.00 1.12
N ALA A 60 11.19 5.32 0.09
CA ALA A 60 10.55 4.34 -0.77
C ALA A 60 11.60 3.60 -1.60
N LYS A 61 11.64 2.28 -1.50
CA LYS A 61 12.53 1.47 -2.35
C LYS A 61 11.82 1.15 -3.66
N PRO A 62 12.46 1.33 -4.83
CA PRO A 62 11.91 0.83 -6.07
C PRO A 62 11.73 -0.68 -5.94
N ARG A 63 10.48 -1.14 -5.97
CA ARG A 63 10.20 -2.58 -6.02
C ARG A 63 10.84 -3.10 -7.31
N PRO A 64 11.70 -4.14 -7.27
CA PRO A 64 12.23 -4.71 -8.51
C PRO A 64 11.03 -5.14 -9.35
N HIS A 65 10.93 -4.59 -10.56
CA HIS A 65 9.78 -4.71 -11.45
C HIS A 65 9.51 -6.16 -11.93
N ASN A 66 10.25 -7.15 -11.40
CA ASN A 66 10.31 -8.50 -11.94
C ASN A 66 9.42 -9.53 -11.22
N PHE A 67 8.70 -9.18 -10.15
CA PHE A 67 7.77 -10.14 -9.55
C PHE A 67 6.48 -9.45 -9.10
N ILE A 68 5.62 -9.11 -10.07
CA ILE A 68 4.20 -9.41 -9.85
C ILE A 68 4.12 -10.92 -9.99
N ASP A 69 4.53 -11.64 -8.96
CA ASP A 69 4.19 -13.05 -8.84
C ASP A 69 2.68 -13.07 -8.56
N PRO A 70 1.84 -13.61 -9.47
CA PRO A 70 0.39 -13.68 -9.25
C PRO A 70 0.01 -14.46 -7.99
N ASN A 71 0.96 -15.16 -7.36
CA ASN A 71 0.81 -15.88 -6.11
C ASN A 71 1.36 -15.12 -4.88
N THR A 72 1.86 -13.88 -5.03
CA THR A 72 2.16 -13.02 -3.86
C THR A 72 0.88 -12.37 -3.33
N PRO A 73 0.44 -12.74 -2.12
CA PRO A 73 -0.80 -12.21 -1.57
C PRO A 73 -0.67 -10.71 -1.29
N ASP A 74 -1.61 -9.93 -1.81
CA ASP A 74 -1.68 -8.49 -1.61
C ASP A 74 -2.00 -8.19 -0.13
N MET A 75 -0.96 -7.92 0.66
CA MET A 75 -1.08 -7.66 2.10
C MET A 75 -1.93 -6.42 2.42
N THR A 76 -2.10 -5.52 1.46
CA THR A 76 -2.87 -4.28 1.59
C THR A 76 -4.39 -4.48 1.46
N SER A 77 -4.83 -5.66 0.98
CA SER A 77 -6.25 -6.03 0.83
C SER A 77 -6.76 -6.95 1.95
N LEU A 78 -5.95 -7.23 2.97
CA LEU A 78 -6.31 -8.13 4.06
C LEU A 78 -7.23 -7.42 5.05
N SER A 79 -8.54 -7.63 4.91
CA SER A 79 -9.58 -7.01 5.74
C SER A 79 -9.87 -7.72 7.06
N SER A 80 -9.25 -8.88 7.32
CA SER A 80 -9.46 -9.66 8.55
C SER A 80 -8.17 -10.29 9.05
N VAL A 81 -8.01 -10.35 10.38
CA VAL A 81 -6.90 -11.01 11.09
C VAL A 81 -6.80 -12.48 10.67
N GLN A 82 -7.94 -13.15 10.46
CA GLN A 82 -7.97 -14.52 9.95
C GLN A 82 -7.34 -14.64 8.57
N HIS A 83 -7.67 -13.72 7.66
CA HIS A 83 -7.14 -13.70 6.30
C HIS A 83 -5.63 -13.40 6.29
N TRP A 84 -5.18 -12.53 7.19
CA TRP A 84 -3.76 -12.28 7.40
C TRP A 84 -3.01 -13.50 7.95
N LEU A 85 -3.53 -14.16 8.98
CA LEU A 85 -2.91 -15.36 9.55
C LEU A 85 -2.85 -16.53 8.56
N LEU A 86 -3.89 -16.73 7.75
CA LEU A 86 -3.89 -17.72 6.67
C LEU A 86 -2.75 -17.47 5.68
N THR A 87 -2.57 -16.20 5.31
CA THR A 87 -1.59 -15.77 4.31
C THR A 87 -0.15 -16.04 4.73
N ILE A 88 0.17 -15.84 6.02
CA ILE A 88 1.50 -16.14 6.58
C ILE A 88 1.62 -17.59 7.09
N LYS A 89 0.63 -18.44 6.83
CA LYS A 89 0.53 -19.84 7.29
C LYS A 89 0.61 -19.99 8.82
N MET A 90 -0.02 -19.07 9.55
CA MET A 90 -0.08 -19.01 11.01
C MET A 90 -1.51 -19.09 11.55
N GLU A 91 -2.46 -19.63 10.79
CA GLU A 91 -3.88 -19.77 11.17
C GLU A 91 -4.10 -20.47 12.52
N ARG A 92 -3.19 -21.37 12.93
CA ARG A 92 -3.22 -22.06 14.22
C ARG A 92 -3.20 -21.13 15.44
N TYR A 93 -2.76 -19.88 15.27
CA TYR A 93 -2.72 -18.88 16.32
C TYR A 93 -3.96 -17.99 16.36
N LEU A 94 -4.94 -18.19 15.48
CA LEU A 94 -6.15 -17.35 15.40
C LEU A 94 -6.91 -17.29 16.74
N SER A 95 -6.96 -18.39 17.48
CA SER A 95 -7.61 -18.44 18.79
C SER A 95 -6.98 -17.52 19.83
N LEU A 96 -5.69 -17.17 19.70
CA LEU A 96 -5.01 -16.21 20.60
C LEU A 96 -5.38 -14.75 20.30
N PHE A 97 -5.86 -14.44 19.09
CA PHE A 97 -6.28 -13.10 18.69
C PHE A 97 -7.78 -12.86 18.91
N LEU A 98 -8.55 -13.92 19.12
CA LEU A 98 -10.00 -13.88 19.39
C LEU A 98 -10.33 -14.06 20.88
N SER A 99 -9.32 -14.25 21.74
CA SER A 99 -9.42 -14.28 23.20
C SER A 99 -9.10 -12.92 23.80
#